data_AF-A0A3C0A8A8-F1
#
_entry.id   AF-A0A3C0A8A8-F1
#
_cell.length_a   1.000
_cell.length_b   1.000
_cell.length_c   1.000
_cell.angle_alpha   90.00
_cell.angle_beta   90.00
_cell.angle_gamma   90.00
#
_symmetry.space_group_name_H-M   'P 1'
#
loop_
_entity.id
_entity.type
_entity.pdbx_description
1 polymer ?
#
loop_
_entity_poly.entity_id
_entity_poly.type
_entity_poly.pdbx_seq_one_letter_code
_entity_poly.pdbx_strand_id
1 'polypeptide(L)'
;EEIRFLRPIYNNDTLYVRLTCKQKVDRDARGKEHPSGIVKWYVEVFDTNVDKANSLLPKTAEKEDPLVCIATILTMVEKKQEIFEELPTARIESCLAKLNHQSKPNWGIMTPPHM
;
A
#
# COMPACT_ATOMS: atom_id res chain seq x y z
N GLU A 1 11.41 15.95 3.73
CA GLU A 1 11.49 16.79 2.53
C GLU A 1 12.91 16.69 1.97
N GLU A 2 13.23 15.53 1.40
CA GLU A 2 14.56 15.28 0.84
C GLU A 2 14.34 14.49 -0.44
N ILE A 3 14.60 15.12 -1.57
CA ILE A 3 14.79 14.47 -2.87
C ILE A 3 16.21 14.78 -3.32
N ARG A 4 16.97 13.76 -3.70
CA ARG A 4 18.34 13.89 -4.16
C ARG A 4 18.55 13.02 -5.37
N PHE A 5 18.90 13.66 -6.48
CA PHE A 5 19.41 12.97 -7.67
C PHE A 5 20.91 12.75 -7.48
N LEU A 6 21.35 11.50 -7.65
CA LEU A 6 22.75 11.10 -7.58
C LEU A 6 23.44 11.22 -8.93
N ARG A 7 22.68 10.99 -10.02
CA ARG A 7 23.14 11.13 -11.41
C ARG A 7 21.99 11.60 -12.32
N PRO A 8 22.30 12.25 -13.46
CA PRO A 8 21.28 12.66 -14.42
C PRO A 8 20.57 11.45 -15.05
N ILE A 9 19.32 11.66 -15.45
CA ILE A 9 18.50 10.68 -16.17
C ILE A 9 18.30 11.23 -17.59
N TYR A 10 18.48 10.38 -18.60
CA TYR A 10 18.36 10.74 -20.00
C TYR A 10 17.08 10.17 -20.63
N ASN A 11 16.79 10.64 -21.84
CA ASN A 11 15.67 10.11 -22.60
C ASN A 11 15.90 8.62 -22.93
N ASN A 12 14.82 7.84 -22.91
CA ASN A 12 14.79 6.38 -23.09
C ASN A 12 15.43 5.55 -21.96
N ASP A 13 15.86 6.17 -20.87
CA ASP A 13 16.21 5.41 -19.66
C ASP A 13 14.96 4.72 -19.11
N THR A 14 15.13 3.47 -18.67
CA THR A 14 14.05 2.67 -18.11
C THR A 14 14.28 2.54 -16.61
N LEU A 15 13.39 3.16 -15.83
CA LEU A 15 13.52 3.24 -14.38
C LEU A 15 12.60 2.24 -13.69
N TYR A 16 13.05 1.72 -12.55
CA TYR A 16 12.18 1.07 -11.58
C TYR A 16 12.29 1.76 -10.23
N VAL A 17 11.21 1.68 -9.45
CA VAL A 17 11.10 2.38 -8.17
C VAL A 17 10.84 1.37 -7.06
N ARG A 18 11.61 1.47 -5.98
CA ARG A 18 11.41 0.72 -4.74
C ARG A 18 10.83 1.65 -3.68
N LEU A 19 9.60 1.37 -3.27
CA LEU A 19 8.89 2.08 -2.21
C LEU A 19 9.01 1.27 -0.92
N THR A 20 9.68 1.84 0.08
CA THR A 20 9.82 1.24 1.41
C THR A 20 9.07 2.07 2.43
N CYS A 21 8.15 1.45 3.18
CA CYS A 21 7.51 2.11 4.31
C CYS A 21 8.52 2.27 5.45
N LYS A 22 8.88 3.50 5.81
CA LYS A 22 9.81 3.80 6.93
C LYS A 22 9.09 4.02 8.24
N GLN A 23 7.94 4.71 8.20
CA GLN A 23 7.21 5.08 9.41
C GLN A 23 5.73 5.20 9.08
N LYS A 24 4.90 4.77 10.03
CA LYS A 24 3.45 5.01 10.03
C LYS A 24 3.13 5.80 11.29
N VAL A 25 2.47 6.93 11.13
CA VAL A 25 2.04 7.78 12.23
C VAL A 25 0.53 7.87 12.19
N ASP A 26 -0.10 7.58 13.32
CA ASP A 26 -1.54 7.70 13.42
C ASP A 26 -1.95 9.18 13.43
N ARG A 27 -3.05 9.50 12.76
CA ARG A 27 -3.66 10.82 12.76
C ARG A 27 -5.06 10.70 13.31
N ASP A 28 -5.35 11.48 14.35
CA ASP A 28 -6.69 11.54 14.90
C ASP A 28 -7.69 12.05 13.86
N ALA A 29 -8.77 11.30 13.67
CA ALA A 29 -9.86 11.70 12.79
C ALA A 29 -10.57 12.91 13.39
N ARG A 30 -10.67 14.00 12.64
CA ARG A 30 -11.42 15.19 13.05
C ARG A 30 -12.81 15.16 12.42
N GLY A 31 -13.84 14.99 13.24
CA GLY A 31 -15.24 15.09 12.81
C GLY A 31 -15.68 13.93 11.90
N LYS A 32 -16.05 14.25 10.66
CA LYS A 32 -16.65 13.30 9.69
C LYS A 32 -15.63 12.66 8.73
N GLU A 33 -14.33 12.91 8.90
CA GLU A 33 -13.31 12.34 8.01
C GLU A 33 -13.09 10.85 8.28
N HIS A 34 -12.82 10.10 7.22
CA HIS A 34 -12.44 8.69 7.33
C HIS A 34 -11.13 8.55 8.14
N PRO A 35 -11.02 7.55 9.03
CA PRO A 35 -9.80 7.31 9.78
C PRO A 35 -8.60 7.14 8.84
N SER A 36 -7.57 7.96 9.04
CA SER A 36 -6.38 7.96 8.18
C SER A 36 -5.12 8.07 9.03
N GLY A 37 -3.97 7.76 8.44
CA GLY A 37 -2.66 7.95 9.04
C GLY A 37 -1.69 8.55 8.02
N ILE A 38 -0.56 9.04 8.51
CA ILE A 38 0.53 9.52 7.65
C ILE A 38 1.54 8.39 7.50
N VAL A 39 1.85 8.03 6.25
CA VAL A 39 2.90 7.06 5.93
C VAL A 39 4.09 7.79 5.31
N LYS A 40 5.26 7.59 5.93
CA LYS A 40 6.55 8.03 5.41
C LYS A 40 7.15 6.94 4.54
N TRP A 41 7.26 7.23 3.26
CA TRP A 41 7.87 6.38 2.25
C TRP A 41 9.30 6.83 1.99
N TYR A 42 10.20 5.86 1.95
CA TYR A 42 11.52 6.01 1.38
C TYR A 42 11.50 5.43 -0.03
N VAL A 43 11.82 6.27 -0.99
CA VAL A 43 11.74 5.99 -2.40
C VAL A 43 13.16 5.90 -2.93
N GLU A 44 13.46 4.79 -3.57
CA GLU A 44 14.71 4.58 -4.29
C GLU A 44 14.37 4.36 -5.75
N VAL A 45 14.98 5.14 -6.62
CA VAL A 45 14.80 5.05 -8.07
C VAL A 45 16.08 4.50 -8.65
N PHE A 46 15.95 3.46 -9.47
CA PHE A 46 17.04 2.75 -10.10
C PHE A 46 16.86 2.73 -11.61
N ASP A 47 17.96 2.73 -12.32
CA ASP A 47 17.99 2.50 -13.76
C ASP A 47 18.24 1.02 -14.07
N THR A 48 17.32 0.44 -14.84
CA THR A 48 17.37 -0.97 -15.23
C THR A 48 18.48 -1.30 -16.22
N ASN A 49 19.00 -0.30 -16.95
CA ASN A 49 19.96 -0.51 -18.02
C ASN A 49 21.41 -0.61 -17.52
N VAL A 50 21.69 -0.06 -16.33
CA VAL A 50 23.04 -0.02 -15.75
C VAL A 50 23.62 -1.41 -15.52
N ASP A 51 22.82 -2.36 -15.03
CA ASP A 51 23.30 -3.73 -14.77
C ASP A 51 23.75 -4.43 -16.06
N LYS A 52 23.05 -4.19 -17.17
CA LYS A 52 23.43 -4.71 -18.49
C LYS A 52 24.70 -4.04 -18.99
N ALA A 53 24.81 -2.72 -18.87
CA ALA A 53 26.01 -1.98 -19.25
C ALA A 53 27.24 -2.47 -18.44
N ASN A 54 27.07 -2.65 -17.13
CA ASN A 54 28.08 -3.18 -16.22
C ASN A 54 28.52 -4.61 -16.55
N SER A 55 27.66 -5.43 -17.16
CA SER A 55 28.02 -6.79 -17.58
C SER A 55 28.92 -6.84 -18.81
N LEU A 56 28.87 -5.82 -19.67
CA LEU A 56 29.64 -5.71 -20.91
C LEU A 56 31.02 -5.08 -20.68
N LEU A 57 31.20 -4.39 -19.55
CA LEU A 57 32.46 -3.77 -19.17
C LEU A 57 33.53 -4.83 -18.83
N PRO A 58 34.80 -4.59 -19.19
CA PRO A 58 35.89 -5.48 -18.81
C PRO A 58 36.03 -5.52 -17.29
N LYS A 59 36.49 -6.65 -16.73
CA LYS A 59 36.58 -6.88 -15.27
C LYS A 59 37.44 -5.86 -14.51
N THR A 60 38.25 -5.08 -15.22
CA THR A 60 39.12 -4.01 -14.69
C THR A 60 38.47 -2.63 -14.68
N ALA A 61 37.30 -2.45 -15.30
CA ALA A 61 36.60 -1.17 -15.33
C ALA A 61 35.71 -0.97 -14.09
N GLU A 62 35.57 0.28 -13.65
CA GLU A 62 34.66 0.67 -12.58
C GLU A 62 33.21 0.49 -13.04
N LYS A 63 32.39 -0.10 -12.16
CA LYS A 63 30.96 -0.30 -12.42
C LYS A 63 30.18 0.91 -11.93
N GLU A 64 29.16 1.29 -12.69
CA GLU A 64 28.24 2.34 -12.28
C GLU A 64 27.21 1.81 -11.28
N ASP A 65 26.78 2.66 -10.35
CA ASP A 65 25.68 2.36 -9.43
C ASP A 65 24.33 2.57 -10.15
N PRO A 66 23.43 1.57 -10.17
CA PRO A 66 22.11 1.72 -10.76
C PRO A 66 21.22 2.75 -10.04
N LEU A 67 21.51 3.12 -8.78
CA LEU A 67 20.70 4.07 -8.01
C LEU A 67 20.83 5.50 -8.56
N VAL A 68 19.72 6.06 -9.03
CA VAL A 68 19.68 7.41 -9.65
C VAL A 68 19.12 8.49 -8.73
N CYS A 69 18.16 8.15 -7.88
CA CYS A 69 17.48 9.13 -7.03
C CYS A 69 16.99 8.50 -5.74
N ILE A 70 17.08 9.26 -4.66
CA ILE A 70 16.50 8.93 -3.37
C ILE A 70 15.52 10.03 -3.01
N ALA A 71 14.32 9.66 -2.57
CA ALA A 71 13.34 10.62 -2.09
C ALA A 71 12.61 10.13 -0.83
N THR A 72 12.10 11.07 -0.05
CA THR A 72 11.18 10.79 1.05
C THR A 72 9.83 11.45 0.79
N ILE A 73 8.77 10.65 0.75
CA ILE A 73 7.40 11.11 0.51
C ILE A 73 6.55 10.85 1.75
N LEU A 74 5.74 11.83 2.14
CA LEU A 74 4.71 11.68 3.17
C LEU A 74 3.35 11.64 2.48
N THR A 75 2.60 10.56 2.67
CA THR A 75 1.24 10.44 2.13
C THR A 75 0.25 10.17 3.24
N MET A 76 -0.94 10.77 3.13
CA MET A 76 -2.08 10.36 3.94
C MET A 76 -2.67 9.07 3.35
N VAL A 77 -2.83 8.05 4.19
CA VAL A 77 -3.34 6.73 3.79
C VAL A 77 -4.54 6.38 4.68
N GLU A 78 -5.62 5.93 4.06
CA GLU A 78 -6.82 5.49 4.78
C GLU A 78 -6.55 4.21 5.58
N LYS A 79 -7.11 4.12 6.79
CA LYS A 79 -7.03 2.90 7.59
C LYS A 79 -7.98 1.85 7.03
N LYS A 80 -7.56 0.60 7.04
CA LYS A 80 -8.45 -0.51 6.73
C LYS A 80 -9.57 -0.56 7.78
N GLN A 81 -10.82 -0.65 7.33
CA GLN A 81 -11.95 -0.88 8.22
C GLN A 81 -11.93 -2.34 8.69
N GLU A 82 -11.81 -2.56 10.00
CA GLU A 82 -11.81 -3.90 10.61
C GLU A 82 -13.11 -4.22 11.36
N ILE A 83 -14.00 -3.23 11.55
CA ILE A 83 -15.23 -3.38 12.34
C ILE A 83 -16.30 -4.16 11.57
N PHE A 84 -16.49 -3.83 10.29
CA PHE A 84 -17.49 -4.48 9.45
C PHE A 84 -16.79 -5.52 8.59
N GLU A 85 -17.21 -6.77 8.75
CA GLU A 85 -16.75 -7.84 7.89
C GLU A 85 -17.37 -7.69 6.49
N GLU A 86 -16.54 -7.73 5.45
CA GLU A 86 -17.03 -7.72 4.08
C GLU A 86 -17.86 -8.98 3.83
N LEU A 87 -19.07 -8.79 3.28
CA LEU A 87 -20.02 -9.83 2.92
C LEU A 87 -20.08 -9.99 1.40
N PRO A 88 -19.05 -10.57 0.75
CA PRO A 88 -19.16 -10.92 -0.67
C PRO A 88 -20.21 -12.01 -0.87
N THR A 89 -20.75 -12.13 -2.10
CA THR A 89 -21.83 -13.08 -2.43
C THR A 89 -21.53 -14.51 -1.96
N ALA A 90 -20.31 -14.99 -2.18
CA ALA A 90 -19.87 -16.32 -1.72
C ALA A 90 -19.95 -16.48 -0.20
N ARG A 91 -19.66 -15.42 0.57
CA ARG A 91 -19.75 -15.44 2.02
C ARG A 91 -21.21 -15.41 2.48
N ILE A 92 -22.06 -14.64 1.81
CA ILE A 92 -23.51 -14.64 2.06
C ILE A 92 -24.08 -16.04 1.84
N GLU A 93 -23.78 -16.68 0.70
CA GLU A 93 -24.19 -18.05 0.40
C GLU A 93 -23.73 -19.04 1.48
N SER A 94 -22.47 -18.94 1.91
CA SER A 94 -21.93 -19.80 2.97
C SER A 94 -22.62 -19.59 4.33
N CYS A 95 -23.07 -18.38 4.63
CA CYS A 95 -23.81 -18.06 5.85
C CYS A 95 -25.25 -18.56 5.75
N LEU A 96 -25.90 -18.40 4.60
CA LEU A 96 -27.26 -18.89 4.35
C LEU A 96 -27.31 -20.42 4.37
N ALA A 97 -26.30 -21.11 3.85
CA ALA A 97 -26.21 -22.57 3.87
C ALA A 97 -26.14 -23.17 5.29
N LYS A 98 -25.73 -22.38 6.29
CA LYS A 98 -25.69 -22.81 7.70
C LYS A 98 -27.04 -22.71 8.40
N LEU A 99 -28.05 -22.08 7.79
CA LEU A 99 -29.37 -21.92 8.37
C LEU A 99 -30.21 -23.20 8.17
N ASN A 100 -30.94 -23.57 9.21
CA ASN A 100 -31.94 -24.64 9.19
C ASN A 100 -33.26 -24.17 9.81
N HIS A 101 -34.33 -24.95 9.68
CA HIS A 101 -35.66 -24.58 10.18
C HIS A 101 -35.72 -24.34 11.70
N GLN A 102 -34.74 -24.80 12.47
CA GLN A 102 -34.67 -24.60 13.92
C GLN A 102 -33.76 -23.43 14.32
N SER A 103 -33.12 -22.77 13.35
CA SER A 103 -32.20 -21.66 13.60
C SER A 103 -32.96 -20.46 14.17
N LYS A 104 -32.63 -20.10 15.41
CA LYS A 104 -33.25 -18.95 16.08
C LYS A 104 -32.44 -17.67 15.79
N PRO A 105 -33.10 -16.53 15.58
CA PRO A 105 -32.42 -15.26 15.40
C PRO A 105 -31.71 -14.84 16.70
N ASN A 106 -30.40 -14.58 16.63
CA ASN A 106 -29.62 -14.05 17.76
C ASN A 106 -29.81 -12.53 17.96
N TRP A 107 -30.54 -11.87 17.06
CA TRP A 107 -30.70 -10.42 16.98
C TRP A 107 -31.94 -9.89 17.74
N GLY A 108 -32.59 -10.74 18.54
CA GLY A 108 -33.72 -10.34 19.39
C GLY A 108 -35.04 -10.12 18.64
N ILE A 109 -35.97 -9.38 19.26
CA ILE A 109 -37.32 -9.13 18.72
C ILE A 109 -37.29 -7.87 17.86
N MET A 110 -37.27 -8.02 16.53
CA MET A 110 -37.40 -6.89 15.58
C MET A 110 -38.87 -6.66 15.19
N THR A 111 -39.71 -6.33 16.17
CA THR A 111 -41.06 -5.81 15.87
C THR A 111 -40.97 -4.28 15.67
N PRO A 112 -41.90 -3.65 14.92
CA PRO A 112 -41.87 -2.20 14.69
C PRO A 112 -41.73 -1.31 15.95
N PRO A 113 -42.24 -1.68 17.14
CA PRO A 113 -41.99 -0.93 18.37
C PRO A 113 -40.57 -1.08 18.97
N HIS A 114 -39.80 -2.05 18.49
CA HIS A 114 -38.45 -2.41 18.97
C HIS A 114 -37.34 -2.08 17.95
N MET A 115 -37.73 -1.55 16.77
CA MET A 115 -36.85 -0.91 15.79
C MET A 115 -36.92 0.61 15.95
#